data_AF-A0A383EJC4-F1
#
_entry.id   AF-A0A383EJC4-F1
#
_cell.length_a   1.000
_cell.length_b   1.000
_cell.length_c   1.000
_cell.angle_alpha   90.00
_cell.angle_beta   90.00
_cell.angle_gamma   90.00
#
_symmetry.space_group_name_H-M   'P 1'
#
loop_
_entity.id
_entity.type
_entity.pdbx_description
1 polymer ?
#
loop_
_entity_poly.entity_id
_entity_poly.type
_entity_poly.pdbx_seq_one_letter_code
_entity_poly.pdbx_strand_id
1 'polypeptide(L)'
;MLNFVTKAPQSRRVLVFGSAMHVWNDLFIALMVPLLPFIKEDLDLSFTEVGLLKSVFTGATAILQIPSGLLAETTGEFWLLVFGNVWVGIGLVAMALSSSFAILLGLSF
;
A
#
# COMPACT_ATOMS: atom_id res chain seq x y z
N MET A 1 19.45 -22.04 3.86
CA MET A 1 18.25 -21.22 4.12
C MET A 1 16.99 -21.73 3.40
N LEU A 2 17.04 -22.15 2.12
CA LEU A 2 15.86 -22.69 1.41
C LEU A 2 15.16 -23.88 2.10
N ASN A 3 15.91 -24.85 2.64
CA ASN A 3 15.34 -26.01 3.35
C ASN A 3 14.51 -25.64 4.60
N PHE A 4 14.74 -24.46 5.17
CA PHE A 4 14.04 -23.95 6.35
C PHE A 4 12.62 -23.47 6.03
N VAL A 5 12.32 -23.24 4.74
CA VAL A 5 11.03 -22.76 4.24
C VAL A 5 10.32 -23.88 3.44
N THR A 6 11.06 -24.65 2.64
CA THR A 6 10.47 -25.67 1.76
C THR A 6 10.08 -26.96 2.49
N LYS A 7 10.77 -27.32 3.58
CA LYS A 7 10.43 -28.47 4.46
C LYS A 7 9.72 -28.05 5.76
N ALA A 8 9.29 -26.80 5.87
CA ALA A 8 8.67 -26.28 7.08
C ALA A 8 7.20 -26.72 7.23
N PRO A 9 6.70 -26.86 8.48
CA PRO A 9 5.28 -27.03 8.75
C PRO A 9 4.46 -25.91 8.10
N GLN A 10 3.23 -26.23 7.70
CA GLN A 10 2.34 -25.29 7.03
C GLN A 10 2.18 -23.96 7.80
N SER A 11 2.05 -24.01 9.12
CA SER A 11 1.93 -22.83 9.98
C SER A 11 3.11 -21.86 9.84
N ARG A 12 4.34 -22.37 9.78
CA ARG A 12 5.54 -21.54 9.59
C ARG A 12 5.58 -20.94 8.18
N ARG A 13 5.17 -21.68 7.16
CA ARG A 13 5.08 -21.16 5.78
C ARG A 13 4.08 -20.01 5.69
N VAL A 14 2.90 -20.17 6.30
CA VAL A 14 1.88 -19.12 6.38
C VAL A 14 2.41 -17.89 7.12
N LEU A 15 3.05 -18.09 8.28
CA LEU A 15 3.62 -16.98 9.04
C LEU A 15 4.68 -16.20 8.26
N VAL A 16 5.61 -16.90 7.61
CA VAL A 16 6.67 -16.26 6.80
C VAL A 16 6.06 -15.49 5.63
N PHE A 17 5.11 -16.10 4.92
CA PHE A 17 4.42 -15.45 3.80
C PHE A 17 3.65 -14.20 4.26
N GLY A 18 2.81 -14.35 5.28
CA GLY A 18 2.03 -13.24 5.84
C GLY A 18 2.93 -12.11 6.34
N SER A 19 4.02 -12.43 7.03
CA SER A 19 4.99 -11.43 7.50
C SER A 19 5.65 -10.70 6.34
N ALA A 20 6.04 -11.40 5.28
CA ALA A 20 6.63 -10.79 4.10
C ALA A 20 5.63 -9.85 3.39
N MET A 21 4.38 -10.27 3.24
CA MET A 21 3.31 -9.42 2.68
C MET A 21 3.03 -8.20 3.56
N HIS A 22 3.08 -8.34 4.89
CA HIS A 22 2.92 -7.22 5.82
C HIS A 22 4.04 -6.19 5.68
N VAL A 23 5.31 -6.65 5.72
CA VAL A 23 6.47 -5.76 5.56
C VAL A 23 6.40 -5.02 4.22
N TRP A 24 5.99 -5.71 3.16
CA TRP A 24 5.86 -5.12 1.83
C TRP A 24 4.78 -4.03 1.79
N ASN A 25 3.59 -4.32 2.34
CA ASN A 25 2.51 -3.36 2.43
C ASN A 25 2.87 -2.15 3.32
N ASP A 26 3.50 -2.40 4.47
CA ASP A 26 3.88 -1.34 5.41
C ASP A 26 4.93 -0.42 4.80
N LEU A 27 5.83 -0.96 3.96
CA LEU A 27 6.79 -0.15 3.21
C LEU A 27 6.09 0.86 2.28
N PHE A 28 5.04 0.43 1.55
CA PHE A 28 4.26 1.34 0.70
C PHE A 28 3.66 2.50 1.47
N ILE A 29 3.11 2.24 2.66
CA ILE A 29 2.47 3.26 3.49
C ILE A 29 3.55 4.16 4.14
N ALA A 30 4.63 3.56 4.64
CA ALA A 30 5.69 4.26 5.35
C ALA A 30 6.46 5.23 4.44
N LEU A 31 6.62 4.92 3.15
CA LEU A 31 7.31 5.77 2.19
C LEU A 31 6.58 7.10 1.93
N MET A 32 5.27 7.17 2.14
CA MET A 32 4.51 8.40 1.87
C MET A 32 5.05 9.58 2.68
N VAL A 33 5.22 9.42 3.99
CA VAL A 33 5.63 10.52 4.90
C VAL A 33 6.96 11.17 4.52
N PRO A 34 8.07 10.45 4.32
CA PRO A 34 9.34 11.05 3.92
C PRO A 34 9.33 11.62 2.49
N LEU A 35 8.39 11.20 1.62
CA LEU A 35 8.26 11.71 0.26
C LEU A 35 7.44 13.02 0.17
N LEU A 36 6.55 13.29 1.13
CA LEU A 36 5.69 14.48 1.11
C LEU A 36 6.44 15.82 0.93
N PRO A 37 7.62 16.07 1.55
CA PRO A 37 8.36 17.31 1.32
C PRO A 37 8.83 17.47 -0.13
N PHE A 38 9.24 16.38 -0.78
CA PHE A 38 9.68 16.39 -2.18
C PHE A 38 8.49 16.59 -3.12
N ILE A 39 7.38 15.89 -2.89
CA ILE A 39 6.13 16.08 -3.65
C ILE A 39 5.65 17.54 -3.53
N LYS A 40 5.76 18.13 -2.34
CA LYS A 40 5.39 19.53 -2.10
C LYS A 40 6.25 20.48 -2.94
N GLU A 41 7.57 20.26 -2.98
CA GLU A 41 8.50 21.09 -3.74
C GLU A 41 8.28 20.94 -5.26
N ASP A 42 8.18 19.71 -5.74
CA ASP A 42 8.03 19.39 -7.17
C ASP A 42 6.74 19.92 -7.79
N LEU A 43 5.65 19.96 -7.01
CA LEU A 43 4.32 20.43 -7.46
C LEU A 43 3.94 21.82 -6.89
N ASP A 44 4.84 22.50 -6.19
CA ASP A 44 4.63 23.78 -5.51
C ASP A 44 3.37 23.80 -4.60
N LEU A 45 3.19 22.74 -3.80
CA LEU A 45 2.00 22.58 -2.96
C LEU A 45 2.07 23.43 -1.68
N SER A 46 0.89 23.87 -1.24
CA SER A 46 0.69 24.40 0.11
C SER A 46 0.70 23.27 1.17
N PHE A 47 0.94 23.62 2.43
CA PHE A 47 0.84 22.65 3.52
C PHE A 47 -0.57 22.08 3.70
N THR A 48 -1.60 22.83 3.31
CA THR A 48 -2.99 22.36 3.30
C THR A 48 -3.17 21.21 2.30
N GLU A 49 -2.64 21.36 1.09
CA GLU A 49 -2.69 20.34 0.04
C GLU A 49 -1.90 19.09 0.42
N VAL A 50 -0.72 19.25 1.02
CA VAL A 50 0.07 18.13 1.57
C VAL A 50 -0.70 17.39 2.67
N GLY A 51 -1.33 18.13 3.58
CA GLY A 51 -2.16 17.55 4.64
C GLY A 51 -3.37 16.79 4.09
N LEU A 52 -4.02 17.35 3.06
CA LEU A 52 -5.14 16.71 2.38
C LEU A 52 -4.69 15.43 1.66
N LEU A 53 -3.59 15.47 0.92
CA LEU A 53 -2.99 14.32 0.24
C LEU A 53 -2.72 13.17 1.23
N LYS A 54 -2.03 13.47 2.33
CA LYS A 54 -1.74 12.49 3.39
C LYS A 54 -3.03 11.91 3.99
N SER A 55 -4.03 12.76 4.21
CA SER A 55 -5.30 12.37 4.82
C SER A 55 -6.11 11.46 3.90
N VAL A 56 -6.16 11.76 2.60
CA VAL A 56 -6.81 10.91 1.60
C VAL A 56 -6.12 9.56 1.51
N PHE A 57 -4.79 9.55 1.39
CA PHE A 57 -4.02 8.30 1.31
C PHE A 57 -4.20 7.38 2.53
N THR A 58 -4.09 7.96 3.74
CA THR A 58 -4.25 7.19 4.99
C THR A 58 -5.72 6.81 5.21
N GLY A 59 -6.65 7.70 4.85
CA GLY A 59 -8.09 7.47 4.97
C GLY A 59 -8.57 6.36 4.05
N ALA A 60 -8.12 6.33 2.80
CA ALA A 60 -8.41 5.26 1.85
C ALA A 60 -7.88 3.92 2.35
N THR A 61 -6.64 3.89 2.82
CA THR A 61 -6.04 2.70 3.45
C THR A 61 -6.88 2.17 4.62
N ALA A 62 -7.38 3.05 5.49
CA ALA A 62 -8.20 2.66 6.63
C ALA A 62 -9.60 2.17 6.20
N ILE A 63 -10.25 2.88 5.26
CA ILE A 63 -11.60 2.54 4.80
C ILE A 63 -11.60 1.23 4.03
N LEU A 64 -10.64 1.02 3.13
CA LEU A 64 -10.59 -0.14 2.25
C LEU A 64 -10.11 -1.42 2.96
N GLN A 65 -9.52 -1.32 4.16
CA GLN A 65 -9.15 -2.50 4.95
C GLN A 65 -10.35 -3.38 5.31
N ILE A 66 -11.49 -2.80 5.72
CA ILE A 66 -12.68 -3.58 6.10
C ILE A 66 -13.28 -4.33 4.90
N PRO A 67 -13.61 -3.67 3.77
CA PRO A 67 -14.08 -4.36 2.58
C PRO A 67 -13.10 -5.42 2.07
N SER A 68 -11.78 -5.13 2.10
CA SER A 68 -10.77 -6.10 1.69
C SER A 68 -10.77 -7.33 2.59
N GLY A 69 -10.88 -7.15 3.92
CA GLY A 69 -11.02 -8.25 4.87
C GLY A 69 -12.22 -9.14 4.58
N LEU A 70 -13.38 -8.54 4.29
CA LEU A 70 -14.58 -9.28 3.89
C LEU A 70 -14.40 -10.00 2.54
N LEU A 71 -13.74 -9.35 1.58
CA LEU A 71 -13.42 -9.96 0.28
C LEU A 71 -12.47 -11.16 0.41
N ALA A 72 -11.61 -11.17 1.45
CA ALA A 72 -10.71 -12.28 1.75
C ALA A 72 -11.47 -13.59 1.99
N GLU A 73 -12.65 -13.53 2.61
CA GLU A 73 -13.44 -14.71 2.94
C GLU A 73 -13.91 -15.47 1.70
N THR A 74 -14.16 -14.75 0.60
CA THR A 74 -14.63 -15.34 -0.66
C THR A 74 -13.51 -15.62 -1.67
N THR A 75 -12.47 -14.78 -1.69
CA THR A 75 -11.35 -14.89 -2.66
C THR A 75 -10.19 -15.75 -2.13
N GLY A 76 -10.11 -15.89 -0.81
CA GLY A 76 -8.98 -16.50 -0.10
C GLY A 76 -7.88 -15.49 0.24
N GLU A 77 -7.39 -15.56 1.47
CA GLU A 77 -6.39 -14.64 2.05
C GLU A 77 -5.11 -14.54 1.20
N PHE A 78 -4.63 -15.68 0.68
CA PHE A 78 -3.42 -15.74 -0.14
C PHE A 78 -3.54 -14.86 -1.39
N TRP A 79 -4.61 -15.05 -2.17
CA TRP A 79 -4.82 -14.30 -3.42
C TRP A 79 -5.13 -12.84 -3.15
N LEU A 80 -5.89 -12.55 -2.08
CA LEU A 80 -6.17 -11.18 -1.69
C LEU A 80 -4.87 -10.42 -1.36
N LEU A 81 -3.96 -11.02 -0.60
CA LEU A 81 -2.68 -10.38 -0.26
C LEU A 81 -1.82 -10.13 -1.51
N VAL A 82 -1.75 -11.10 -2.43
CA VAL A 82 -0.98 -10.94 -3.67
C VAL A 82 -1.58 -9.83 -4.55
N PHE A 83 -2.87 -9.92 -4.89
CA PHE A 83 -3.51 -8.96 -5.79
C PHE A 83 -3.64 -7.58 -5.16
N GLY A 84 -3.90 -7.48 -3.86
CA GLY A 84 -3.94 -6.22 -3.13
C GLY A 84 -2.58 -5.49 -3.18
N ASN A 85 -1.47 -6.20 -2.96
CA ASN A 85 -0.14 -5.58 -3.07
C ASN A 85 0.21 -5.17 -4.51
N VAL A 86 -0.19 -5.96 -5.51
CA VAL A 86 -0.04 -5.58 -6.92
C VAL A 86 -0.85 -4.33 -7.24
N TRP A 87 -2.10 -4.26 -6.76
CA TRP A 87 -2.97 -3.11 -6.93
C TRP A 87 -2.37 -1.83 -6.34
N VAL A 88 -1.88 -1.89 -5.09
CA VAL A 88 -1.20 -0.75 -4.44
C VAL A 88 0.05 -0.35 -5.22
N GLY A 89 0.84 -1.32 -5.70
CA GLY A 89 2.01 -1.06 -6.52
C GLY A 89 1.68 -0.31 -7.82
N ILE A 90 0.60 -0.69 -8.51
CA ILE A 90 0.12 0.02 -9.71
C ILE A 90 -0.31 1.45 -9.35
N GLY A 91 -1.03 1.62 -8.24
CA GLY A 91 -1.43 2.94 -7.74
C GLY A 91 -0.24 3.85 -7.49
N LEU A 92 0.80 3.36 -6.80
CA LEU A 92 2.02 4.13 -6.55
C LEU A 92 2.76 4.53 -7.83
N VAL A 93 2.84 3.63 -8.82
CA VAL A 93 3.42 3.97 -10.13
C VAL A 93 2.59 5.05 -10.82
N ALA A 94 1.25 4.95 -10.78
CA ALA A 94 0.38 5.98 -11.34
C ALA A 94 0.57 7.34 -10.64
N MET A 95 0.67 7.34 -9.30
CA MET A 95 0.95 8.55 -8.51
C MET A 95 2.28 9.18 -8.91
N ALA A 96 3.33 8.38 -9.08
CA ALA A 96 4.66 8.87 -9.51
C ALA A 96 4.66 9.51 -10.91
N LEU A 97 3.71 9.13 -11.77
CA LEU A 97 3.52 9.71 -13.11
C LEU A 97 2.61 10.94 -13.12
N SER A 98 2.01 11.30 -11.99
CA SER A 98 1.10 12.44 -11.91
C SER A 98 1.88 13.77 -11.97
N SER A 99 1.32 14.74 -12.69
CA SER A 99 1.94 16.07 -12.89
C SER A 99 1.09 17.21 -12.33
N SER A 100 0.05 16.90 -11.55
CA SER A 100 -0.82 17.91 -10.93
C SER A 100 -1.41 17.39 -9.62
N PHE A 101 -1.67 18.32 -8.70
CA PHE A 101 -2.25 18.00 -7.39
C PHE A 101 -3.58 17.24 -7.50
N ALA A 102 -4.48 17.65 -8.39
CA ALA A 102 -5.80 17.04 -8.53
C ALA A 102 -5.71 15.57 -8.98
N ILE A 103 -4.82 15.26 -9.94
CA ILE A 103 -4.60 13.89 -10.42
C ILE A 103 -3.95 13.07 -9.31
N LEU A 104 -2.92 13.60 -8.67
CA LEU A 104 -2.22 12.93 -7.56
C LEU A 104 -3.19 12.60 -6.42
N LEU A 105 -4.05 13.55 -6.04
CA LEU A 105 -5.04 13.38 -4.98
C LEU A 105 -6.07 12.30 -5.33
N GLY A 106 -6.55 12.29 -6.58
CA GLY A 106 -7.48 11.26 -7.06
C GLY A 106 -6.86 9.85 -7.08
N LEU A 107 -5.57 9.74 -7.44
CA LEU A 107 -4.83 8.48 -7.44
C LEU A 107 -4.41 8.01 -6.04
N SER A 108 -4.46 8.89 -5.05
CA SER A 108 -4.09 8.57 -3.67
C SER A 108 -5.20 7.87 -2.88
N PHE A 109 -6.40 7.73 -3.45
CA PHE A 109 -7.50 7.00 -2.86
C PHE A 109 -7.55 5.56 -3.42
#